data_AF-A0A537T0B7-F1
#
_entry.id   AF-A0A537T0B7-F1
#
_cell.length_a   1.000
_cell.length_b   1.000
_cell.length_c   1.000
_cell.angle_alpha   90.00
_cell.angle_beta   90.00
_cell.angle_gamma   90.00
#
_symmetry.space_group_name_H-M   'P 1'
#
loop_
_entity.id
_entity.type
_entity.pdbx_description
1 polymer ?
#
loop_
_entity_poly.entity_id
_entity_poly.type
_entity_poly.pdbx_seq_one_letter_code
_entity_poly.pdbx_strand_id
1 'polypeptide(L)' 'DKAPAFTNVDPALVHLSGAIDDQRAPRPVTDAISALVNLGYGQPQAAAAIASASRSAGEKAETAQLIRLGLKELAK' A
#
# COMPACT_ATOMS: atom_id res chain seq x y z
N ASP A 1 5.45 7.41 25.53
CA ASP A 1 4.03 7.76 25.35
C ASP A 1 3.81 8.20 23.91
N LYS A 2 3.49 7.24 23.03
CA LYS A 2 3.04 7.50 21.66
C LYS A 2 1.92 6.50 21.40
N ALA A 3 0.70 6.89 21.74
CA ALA A 3 -0.48 6.15 21.33
C ALA A 3 -0.53 6.13 19.79
N PRO A 4 -0.82 4.99 19.14
CA PRO A 4 -0.85 4.96 17.71
C PRO A 4 -2.11 5.67 17.21
N ALA A 5 -1.92 6.62 16.29
CA ALA A 5 -2.98 7.32 15.60
C ALA A 5 -3.67 6.37 14.59
N PHE A 6 -4.44 5.40 15.09
CA PHE A 6 -5.30 4.54 14.25
C PHE A 6 -6.72 5.11 14.09
N THR A 7 -6.97 6.35 14.52
CA THR A 7 -8.34 6.88 14.65
C THR A 7 -8.97 7.41 13.36
N ASN A 8 -8.33 7.24 12.20
CA ASN A 8 -8.99 7.50 10.93
C ASN A 8 -8.56 6.45 9.91
N VAL A 9 -9.41 5.44 9.71
CA VAL A 9 -9.26 4.52 8.59
C VAL A 9 -9.42 5.36 7.32
N ASP A 10 -8.35 5.52 6.53
CA ASP A 10 -8.37 6.29 5.28
C ASP A 10 -9.40 5.66 4.32
N PRO A 11 -10.42 6.40 3.85
CA PRO A 11 -11.38 5.89 2.87
C PRO A 11 -10.69 5.32 1.63
N ALA A 12 -9.55 5.90 1.21
CA ALA A 12 -8.76 5.37 0.10
C ALA A 12 -8.17 3.99 0.40
N LEU A 13 -7.83 3.71 1.66
CA LEU A 13 -7.39 2.38 2.08
C LEU A 13 -8.56 1.38 2.07
N VAL A 14 -9.76 1.78 2.49
CA VAL A 14 -10.96 0.92 2.42
C VAL A 14 -11.29 0.58 0.97
N HIS A 15 -11.28 1.58 0.08
CA HIS A 15 -11.50 1.37 -1.34
C HIS A 15 -10.43 0.49 -1.98
N LEU A 16 -9.16 0.67 -1.61
CA LEU A 16 -8.09 -0.19 -2.10
C LEU A 16 -8.22 -1.62 -1.58
N SER A 17 -8.51 -1.81 -0.29
CA SER A 17 -8.76 -3.12 0.31
C SER A 17 -9.91 -3.85 -0.37
N GLY A 18 -11.03 -3.16 -0.65
CA GLY A 18 -12.12 -3.74 -1.45
C GLY A 18 -11.69 -4.05 -2.89
N ALA A 19 -10.87 -3.20 -3.52
CA ALA A 19 -10.39 -3.43 -4.88
C ALA A 19 -9.38 -4.59 -4.98
N ILE A 20 -8.56 -4.84 -3.96
CA ILE A 20 -7.68 -6.02 -3.94
C ILE A 20 -8.51 -7.30 -3.71
N ASP A 21 -9.51 -7.26 -2.84
CA ASP A 21 -10.40 -8.40 -2.56
C ASP A 21 -11.23 -8.76 -3.81
N ASP A 22 -11.71 -7.74 -4.54
CA ASP A 22 -12.43 -7.90 -5.80
C ASP A 22 -11.51 -8.12 -7.02
N GLN A 23 -10.19 -8.23 -6.83
CA GLN A 23 -9.18 -8.36 -7.91
C GLN A 23 -9.23 -7.26 -8.98
N ARG A 24 -9.74 -6.08 -8.62
CA ARG A 24 -9.85 -4.89 -9.49
C ARG A 24 -8.66 -3.95 -9.39
N ALA A 25 -7.76 -4.16 -8.44
CA ALA A 25 -6.56 -3.37 -8.30
C ALA A 25 -5.59 -3.58 -9.49
N PRO A 26 -4.85 -2.56 -9.94
CA PRO A 26 -3.85 -2.70 -10.99
C PRO A 26 -2.80 -3.75 -10.63
N ARG A 27 -2.37 -4.55 -11.62
CA ARG A 27 -1.33 -5.58 -11.44
C ARG A 27 -0.07 -5.08 -10.71
N PRO A 28 0.50 -3.89 -11.04
CA PRO A 28 1.68 -3.39 -10.33
C PRO A 28 1.45 -3.15 -8.83
N VAL A 29 0.23 -2.76 -8.45
CA VAL A 29 -0.16 -2.53 -7.06
C VAL A 29 -0.24 -3.85 -6.31
N THR A 30 -0.92 -4.85 -6.88
CA THR A 30 -1.05 -6.18 -6.25
C THR A 30 0.29 -6.88 -6.09
N ASP A 31 1.19 -6.74 -7.08
CA ASP A 31 2.52 -7.33 -7.04
C ASP A 31 3.40 -6.65 -6.00
N ALA A 32 3.32 -5.32 -5.89
CA ALA A 32 4.07 -4.57 -4.88
C ALA A 32 3.61 -4.91 -3.46
N ILE A 33 2.31 -5.06 -3.22
CA ILE A 33 1.78 -5.50 -1.92
C ILE A 33 2.32 -6.89 -1.58
N SER A 34 2.24 -7.83 -2.52
CA SER A 34 2.75 -9.20 -2.33
C SER A 34 4.25 -9.21 -2.01
N ALA A 35 5.03 -8.36 -2.69
CA ALA A 35 6.45 -8.22 -2.41
C ALA A 35 6.72 -7.72 -0.98
N LEU A 36 5.99 -6.70 -0.51
CA LEU A 36 6.13 -6.21 0.87
C LEU A 36 5.70 -7.26 1.91
N VAL A 37 4.65 -8.03 1.63
CA VAL A 37 4.24 -9.15 2.50
C VAL A 37 5.35 -10.20 2.60
N ASN A 38 5.98 -10.55 1.48
CA ASN A 38 7.11 -11.48 1.46
C ASN A 38 8.36 -10.94 2.19
N LEU A 39 8.48 -9.62 2.36
CA LEU A 39 9.51 -8.98 3.19
C LEU A 39 9.17 -8.96 4.68
N GLY A 40 7.97 -9.42 5.07
CA GLY A 40 7.53 -9.53 6.47
C GLY A 40 6.61 -8.40 6.94
N TYR A 41 6.15 -7.51 6.06
CA TYR A 41 5.16 -6.50 6.43
C TYR A 41 3.75 -7.11 6.44
N GLY A 42 2.91 -6.74 7.41
CA GLY A 42 1.53 -7.22 7.45
C GLY A 42 0.73 -6.76 6.23
N GLN A 43 -0.17 -7.58 5.69
CA GLN A 43 -0.94 -7.25 4.49
C GLN A 43 -1.68 -5.89 4.58
N PRO A 44 -2.36 -5.53 5.69
CA PRO A 44 -2.97 -4.20 5.82
C PRO A 44 -1.95 -3.06 5.79
N GLN A 45 -0.78 -3.26 6.40
CA GLN A 45 0.31 -2.28 6.44
C GLN A 45 0.94 -2.09 5.06
N ALA A 46 1.20 -3.20 4.35
CA ALA A 46 1.70 -3.20 2.97
C ALA A 46 0.72 -2.51 2.02
N ALA A 47 -0.57 -2.83 2.10
CA ALA A 47 -1.61 -2.21 1.28
C ALA A 47 -1.68 -0.69 1.51
N ALA A 48 -1.63 -0.23 2.76
CA ALA A 48 -1.61 1.19 3.08
C ALA A 48 -0.39 1.94 2.53
N ALA A 49 0.80 1.33 2.65
CA ALA A 49 2.02 1.90 2.09
C ALA A 49 1.96 2.01 0.56
N ILE A 50 1.47 0.97 -0.12
CA ILE A 50 1.33 0.99 -1.59
C ILE A 50 0.22 1.96 -2.04
N ALA A 51 -0.86 2.13 -1.28
CA ALA A 51 -1.89 3.15 -1.56
C ALA A 51 -1.29 4.56 -1.55
N SER A 52 -0.48 4.88 -0.55
CA SER A 52 0.23 6.17 -0.45
C SER A 52 1.25 6.34 -1.57
N ALA A 53 2.03 5.29 -1.85
CA ALA A 53 3.00 5.26 -2.94
C ALA A 53 2.35 5.46 -4.32
N SER A 54 1.23 4.80 -4.58
CA SER A 54 0.50 4.89 -5.86
C SER A 54 -0.08 6.28 -6.09
N ARG A 55 -0.60 6.94 -5.04
CA ARG A 55 -1.03 8.34 -5.12
C ARG A 55 0.13 9.27 -5.49
N SER A 56 1.33 8.99 -4.96
CA SER A 56 2.53 9.79 -5.21
C SER A 56 3.18 9.52 -6.59
N ALA A 57 3.08 8.28 -7.08
CA ALA A 57 3.72 7.84 -8.32
C ALA A 57 2.85 8.03 -9.57
N GLY A 58 1.53 8.14 -9.41
CA GLY A 58 0.56 8.27 -10.50
C GLY A 58 0.14 6.93 -11.10
N GLU A 59 -0.76 6.98 -12.10
CA GLU A 59 -1.46 5.80 -12.65
C GLU A 59 -0.56 4.82 -13.42
N LYS A 60 0.62 5.26 -13.87
CA LYS A 60 1.59 4.47 -14.64
C LYS A 60 2.78 4.01 -13.79
N ALA A 61 2.60 3.93 -12.47
CA ALA A 61 3.64 3.52 -11.57
C ALA A 61 3.99 2.04 -11.77
N GLU A 62 5.26 1.77 -12.09
CA GLU A 62 5.77 0.42 -12.19
C GLU A 62 5.92 -0.23 -10.81
N THR A 63 5.79 -1.56 -10.74
CA THR A 63 5.87 -2.34 -9.49
C THR A 63 7.09 -1.99 -8.65
N ALA A 64 8.27 -1.93 -9.29
CA ALA A 64 9.52 -1.61 -8.59
C ALA A 64 9.55 -0.19 -8.01
N GLN A 65 8.91 0.78 -8.66
CA GLN A 65 8.77 2.13 -8.14
C GLN A 65 7.83 2.15 -6.93
N LEU A 66 6.70 1.45 -7.01
CA LEU A 66 5.76 1.31 -5.90
C LEU A 66 6.40 0.65 -4.68
N ILE A 67 7.21 -0.41 -4.86
CA ILE A 67 7.94 -1.05 -3.76
C ILE A 67 8.89 -0.05 -3.07
N ARG A 68 9.71 0.67 -3.84
CA ARG A 68 10.66 1.65 -3.27
C ARG A 68 9.95 2.77 -2.51
N LEU A 69 8.88 3.31 -3.08
CA LEU A 69 8.08 4.35 -2.43
C LEU A 69 7.34 3.80 -1.21
N GLY A 70 6.77 2.60 -1.29
CA GLY A 70 6.11 1.93 -0.16
C GLY A 70 7.06 1.69 1.01
N LEU A 71 8.28 1.20 0.76
CA LEU A 71 9.30 1.06 1.81
C LEU A 71 9.69 2.41 2.42
N LYS A 72 9.74 3.48 1.61
CA LYS A 72 9.97 4.84 2.11
C LYS A 72 8.81 5.34 2.99
N GLU A 73 7.57 5.02 2.64
CA GLU A 73 6.40 5.36 3.46
C GLU A 73 6.38 4.58 4.78
N LEU A 74 6.79 3.31 4.79
CA LEU A 74 6.87 2.48 5.99
C LEU A 74 7.97 2.89 6.96
N ALA A 75 8.98 3.60 6.48
CA ALA A 75 10.09 4.11 7.29
C ALA A 75 9.79 5.47 7.96
N LYS A 76 8.59 6.03 7.78
CA LYS A 76 8.14 7.26 8.43
C LYS A 76 7.40 6.96 9.74
#